data_AF-A0A8H5ET55-F1
#
_entry.id   AF-A0A8H5ET55-F1
#
_cell.length_a   1.000
_cell.length_b   1.000
_cell.length_c   1.000
_cell.angle_alpha   90.00
_cell.angle_beta   90.00
_cell.angle_gamma   90.00
#
_symmetry.space_group_name_H-M   'P 1'
#
loop_
_entity.id
_entity.type
_entity.pdbx_description
1 polymer ?
#
loop_
_entity_poly.entity_id
_entity_poly.type
_entity_poly.pdbx_seq_one_letter_code
_entity_poly.pdbx_strand_id
1 'polypeptide(L)'
;MDNSPEQLDNQKAELEREQAKLEEQLVGVNRELIEARRKLGQIHNSRINGSSVLPAEVLAIIFETLHQSQNLDPIRKHAEENITPRIRSAQQWGSPEHWKLPATNVGHWAEVVLSHVCRKWRVIALQTPSLWGVFSTSQDAAWNAGIISETKRLRTYLWRSGKHDLKLYFRFRRVAQPPTEADGTFWTLVKGLLNLALGHIERWKHFTLFAPGQDSGVWDVALTLRRAMARLRAPKLERLIVMLSPSTLAMGRLTIEGGGWDAQVLLGDGGQSLADPCPFLKHLKLDRVSLVGLRPPLRHITELILDYGSHLSTPTRHF
;
A
#
# COMPACT_ATOMS: atom_id res chain seq x y z
N MET A 1 26.46 -22.49 -39.72
CA MET A 1 27.31 -21.28 -39.76
C MET A 1 27.16 -20.66 -38.39
N ASP A 2 28.01 -21.07 -37.45
CA ASP A 2 28.02 -20.49 -36.11
C ASP A 2 28.79 -19.18 -36.18
N ASN A 3 28.17 -18.09 -35.74
CA ASN A 3 28.84 -16.81 -35.60
C ASN A 3 30.02 -16.99 -34.63
N SER A 4 31.20 -16.53 -35.03
CA SER A 4 32.38 -16.51 -34.15
C SER A 4 32.04 -15.73 -32.87
N PRO A 5 32.54 -16.11 -31.68
CA PRO A 5 32.39 -15.35 -30.45
C PRO A 5 32.70 -13.86 -30.61
N GLU A 6 33.69 -13.51 -31.44
CA GLU A 6 34.07 -12.13 -31.75
C GLU A 6 32.98 -11.37 -32.53
N GLN A 7 32.23 -12.06 -33.41
CA GLN A 7 31.10 -11.45 -34.12
C GLN A 7 29.93 -11.17 -33.18
N LEU A 8 29.70 -12.05 -32.20
CA LEU A 8 28.65 -11.86 -31.18
C LEU A 8 28.99 -10.71 -30.23
N ASP A 9 30.25 -10.57 -29.81
CA ASP A 9 30.69 -9.46 -28.95
C ASP A 9 30.60 -8.11 -29.68
N ASN A 10 30.99 -8.05 -30.95
CA ASN A 10 30.84 -6.85 -31.76
C ASN A 10 29.37 -6.45 -31.96
N GLN A 11 28.51 -7.44 -32.22
CA GLN A 11 27.07 -7.21 -32.36
C GLN A 11 26.44 -6.71 -31.05
N LYS A 12 26.85 -7.28 -29.91
CA LYS A 12 26.39 -6.83 -28.58
C LYS A 12 26.81 -5.37 -28.33
N ALA A 13 28.06 -5.02 -28.59
CA ALA A 13 28.55 -3.66 -28.39
C ALA A 13 27.85 -2.63 -29.31
N GLU A 14 27.48 -3.02 -30.53
CA GLU A 14 26.70 -2.18 -31.44
C GLU A 14 25.28 -1.94 -30.91
N LEU A 15 24.60 -2.99 -30.44
CA LEU A 15 23.26 -2.88 -29.84
C LEU A 15 23.26 -2.02 -28.56
N GLU A 16 24.28 -2.13 -27.71
CA GLU A 16 24.42 -1.30 -26.50
C GLU A 16 24.58 0.20 -26.85
N ARG A 17 25.32 0.53 -27.92
CA ARG A 17 25.44 1.92 -28.40
C ARG A 17 24.12 2.43 -28.98
N GLU A 18 23.42 1.59 -29.74
CA GLU A 18 22.11 1.94 -30.29
C GLU A 18 21.08 2.17 -29.18
N GLN A 19 21.06 1.31 -28.15
CA GLN A 19 20.22 1.48 -26.97
C GLN A 19 20.49 2.81 -26.28
N ALA A 20 21.76 3.14 -26.00
CA ALA A 20 22.13 4.39 -25.35
C ALA A 20 21.68 5.63 -26.17
N LYS A 21 21.83 5.57 -27.51
CA LYS A 21 21.38 6.64 -28.41
C LYS A 21 19.85 6.82 -28.39
N LEU A 22 19.09 5.71 -28.38
CA LEU A 22 17.64 5.75 -28.29
C LEU A 22 17.16 6.29 -26.95
N GLU A 23 17.82 5.93 -25.85
CA GLU A 23 17.54 6.46 -24.52
C GLU A 23 17.75 7.98 -24.46
N GLU A 24 18.82 8.49 -25.06
CA GLU A 24 19.07 9.94 -25.17
C GLU A 24 17.99 10.65 -26.00
N GLN A 25 17.62 10.09 -27.16
CA GLN A 25 16.53 10.64 -27.99
C GLN A 25 15.20 10.65 -27.26
N LEU A 26 14.88 9.60 -26.50
CA LEU A 26 13.68 9.50 -25.69
C LEU A 26 13.63 10.59 -24.60
N VAL A 27 14.77 10.90 -23.98
CA VAL A 27 14.89 12.02 -23.03
C VAL A 27 14.62 13.36 -23.73
N GLY A 28 15.15 13.56 -24.94
CA GLY A 28 14.92 14.75 -25.76
C GLY A 28 13.43 14.96 -26.10
N VAL A 29 12.79 13.95 -26.68
CA VAL A 29 11.36 13.98 -27.04
C VAL A 29 10.48 14.21 -25.81
N ASN A 30 10.78 13.57 -24.67
CA ASN A 30 10.04 13.80 -23.44
C ASN A 30 10.14 15.25 -22.94
N ARG A 31 11.32 15.89 -23.09
CA ARG A 31 11.50 17.29 -22.73
C ARG A 31 10.65 18.22 -23.61
N GLU A 32 10.66 18.02 -24.92
CA GLU A 32 9.85 18.80 -25.86
C GLU A 32 8.35 18.62 -25.60
N LEU A 33 7.92 17.40 -25.33
CA LEU A 33 6.52 17.09 -25.01
C LEU A 33 6.08 17.75 -23.69
N ILE A 34 6.94 17.79 -22.67
CA ILE A 34 6.69 18.53 -21.43
C ILE A 34 6.56 20.04 -21.71
N GLU A 35 7.43 20.61 -22.56
CA GLU A 35 7.38 22.02 -22.91
C GLU A 35 6.13 22.38 -23.73
N ALA A 36 5.76 21.55 -24.71
CA ALA A 36 4.56 21.71 -25.50
C ALA A 36 3.30 21.67 -24.62
N ARG A 37 3.21 20.70 -23.71
CA ARG A 37 2.12 20.61 -22.71
C ARG A 37 2.07 21.84 -21.82
N ARG A 38 3.22 22.35 -21.38
CA ARG A 38 3.31 23.59 -20.59
C ARG A 38 2.77 24.80 -21.36
N LYS A 39 3.20 24.99 -22.61
CA LYS A 39 2.72 26.09 -23.48
C LYS A 39 1.23 25.99 -23.74
N LEU A 40 0.73 24.80 -24.05
CA LEU A 40 -0.70 24.56 -24.26
C LEU A 40 -1.51 24.85 -22.98
N GLY A 41 -1.01 24.43 -21.81
CA GLY A 41 -1.61 24.77 -20.52
C GLY A 41 -1.64 26.28 -20.24
N GLN A 42 -0.59 27.03 -20.62
CA GLN A 42 -0.58 28.48 -20.50
C GLN A 42 -1.62 29.16 -21.41
N ILE A 43 -1.72 28.74 -22.67
CA ILE A 43 -2.72 29.24 -23.63
C ILE A 43 -4.14 28.92 -23.16
N HIS A 44 -4.36 27.70 -22.66
CA HIS A 44 -5.66 27.30 -22.14
C HIS A 44 -6.05 28.13 -20.91
N ASN A 45 -5.14 28.30 -19.96
CA ASN A 45 -5.37 29.09 -18.75
C ASN A 45 -5.59 30.59 -19.04
N SER A 46 -4.94 31.16 -20.06
CA SER A 46 -5.17 32.56 -20.45
C SER A 46 -6.49 32.78 -21.20
N ARG A 47 -7.03 31.74 -21.84
CA ARG A 47 -8.35 31.79 -22.50
C ARG A 47 -9.49 31.63 -21.51
N ILE A 48 -9.30 30.86 -20.45
CA ILE A 48 -10.33 30.66 -19.43
C ILE A 48 -10.25 31.79 -18.40
N ASN A 49 -10.71 32.98 -18.79
CA ASN A 49 -10.85 34.12 -17.89
C ASN A 49 -12.01 33.95 -16.86
N GLY A 50 -12.75 32.84 -16.89
CA GLY A 50 -13.92 32.60 -16.03
C GLY A 50 -13.79 31.50 -14.95
N SER A 51 -12.92 30.49 -15.11
CA SER A 51 -12.74 29.42 -14.11
C SER A 51 -11.73 29.78 -13.01
N SER A 52 -11.04 30.92 -13.17
CA SER A 52 -10.19 31.54 -12.15
C SER A 52 -10.97 32.09 -10.95
N VAL A 53 -12.30 32.16 -11.04
CA VAL A 53 -13.17 32.84 -10.06
C VAL A 53 -13.52 31.97 -8.84
N LEU A 54 -13.29 30.66 -8.88
CA LEU A 54 -13.60 29.85 -7.69
C LEU A 54 -12.70 30.27 -6.51
N PRO A 55 -13.32 30.60 -5.36
CA PRO A 55 -12.60 30.81 -4.11
C PRO A 55 -11.73 29.60 -3.76
N ALA A 56 -10.63 29.83 -3.04
CA ALA A 56 -9.70 28.77 -2.69
C ALA A 56 -10.39 27.66 -1.86
N GLU A 57 -11.36 28.06 -1.05
CA GLU A 57 -12.19 27.22 -0.18
C GLU A 57 -13.06 26.27 -1.02
N VAL A 58 -13.68 26.77 -2.09
CA VAL A 58 -14.49 25.95 -2.99
C VAL A 58 -13.62 24.94 -3.73
N LEU A 59 -12.43 25.35 -4.19
CA LEU A 59 -11.47 24.43 -4.79
C LEU A 59 -10.99 23.36 -3.81
N ALA A 60 -10.72 23.72 -2.55
CA ALA A 60 -10.35 22.76 -1.52
C ALA A 60 -11.45 21.71 -1.29
N ILE A 61 -12.72 22.13 -1.21
CA ILE A 61 -13.88 21.22 -1.09
C ILE A 61 -13.96 20.29 -2.32
N ILE A 62 -13.78 20.83 -3.53
CA ILE A 62 -13.76 20.02 -4.76
C ILE A 62 -12.62 19.00 -4.69
N PHE A 63 -11.42 19.41 -4.26
CA PHE A 63 -10.26 18.53 -4.15
C PHE A 63 -10.51 17.40 -3.15
N GLU A 64 -11.07 17.72 -1.98
CA GLU A 64 -11.43 16.74 -0.97
C GLU A 64 -12.48 15.76 -1.48
N THR A 65 -13.50 16.26 -2.17
CA THR A 65 -14.58 15.42 -2.74
C THR A 65 -14.01 14.47 -3.81
N LEU A 66 -13.17 14.98 -4.71
CA LEU A 66 -12.47 14.17 -5.71
C LEU A 66 -11.58 13.11 -5.05
N HIS A 67 -10.78 13.51 -4.06
CA HIS A 67 -9.89 12.61 -3.33
C HIS A 67 -10.66 11.53 -2.55
N GLN A 68 -11.81 11.86 -1.96
CA GLN A 68 -12.69 10.89 -1.29
C GLN A 68 -13.32 9.90 -2.30
N SER A 69 -13.72 10.37 -3.48
CA SER A 69 -14.30 9.52 -4.52
C SER A 69 -13.32 8.48 -5.08
N GLN A 70 -12.04 8.83 -5.17
CA GLN A 70 -10.98 7.90 -5.57
C GLN A 70 -10.66 6.88 -4.48
N ASN A 71 -10.90 7.24 -3.22
CA ASN A 71 -10.65 6.41 -2.04
C ASN A 71 -11.83 5.49 -1.67
N LEU A 72 -12.88 5.41 -2.49
CA LEU A 72 -13.92 4.41 -2.34
C LEU A 72 -13.34 3.02 -2.60
N ASP A 73 -12.79 2.46 -1.52
CA ASP A 73 -12.27 1.11 -1.28
C ASP A 73 -11.76 0.37 -2.54
N PRO A 74 -10.44 0.44 -2.84
CA PRO A 74 -9.79 -0.53 -3.73
C PRO A 74 -10.03 -1.97 -3.26
N ILE A 75 -10.32 -2.16 -1.96
CA ILE A 75 -10.70 -3.43 -1.35
C ILE A 75 -12.10 -3.87 -1.76
N ARG A 76 -13.06 -2.94 -1.94
CA ARG A 76 -14.44 -3.26 -2.33
C ARG A 76 -14.47 -3.72 -3.78
N LYS A 77 -13.78 -3.02 -4.69
CA LYS A 77 -13.63 -3.48 -6.07
C LYS A 77 -12.95 -4.85 -6.15
N HIS A 78 -11.88 -5.07 -5.37
CA HIS A 78 -11.22 -6.38 -5.36
C HIS A 78 -12.01 -7.49 -4.67
N ALA A 79 -12.78 -7.19 -3.61
CA ALA A 79 -13.62 -8.17 -2.94
C ALA A 79 -14.79 -8.57 -3.85
N GLU A 80 -15.45 -7.61 -4.51
CA GLU A 80 -16.54 -7.87 -5.46
C GLU A 80 -16.03 -8.66 -6.69
N GLU A 81 -14.82 -8.37 -7.19
CA GLU A 81 -14.22 -9.14 -8.30
C GLU A 81 -13.79 -10.57 -7.91
N ASN A 82 -13.56 -10.85 -6.64
CA ASN A 82 -13.16 -12.19 -6.15
C ASN A 82 -14.32 -13.01 -5.55
N ILE A 83 -15.54 -12.45 -5.42
CA ILE A 83 -16.70 -13.13 -4.80
C ILE A 83 -17.50 -13.98 -5.80
N THR A 84 -17.29 -13.88 -7.12
CA THR A 84 -17.85 -14.91 -8.03
C THR A 84 -16.96 -16.16 -8.05
N PRO A 85 -17.44 -17.32 -7.54
CA PRO A 85 -16.67 -18.56 -7.54
C PRO A 85 -16.71 -19.17 -8.93
N ARG A 86 -15.95 -18.62 -9.88
CA ARG A 86 -15.66 -19.35 -11.12
C ARG A 86 -14.56 -20.34 -10.80
N ILE A 87 -14.98 -21.57 -10.53
CA ILE A 87 -14.18 -22.79 -10.48
C ILE A 87 -13.15 -22.75 -11.62
N ARG A 88 -11.93 -22.30 -11.32
CA ARG A 88 -10.76 -22.44 -12.20
C ARG A 88 -9.68 -23.07 -11.36
N SER A 89 -9.23 -24.22 -11.84
CA SER A 89 -8.38 -25.18 -11.14
C SER A 89 -7.07 -24.55 -10.65
N ALA A 90 -6.59 -25.06 -9.51
CA ALA A 90 -5.38 -24.64 -8.81
C ALA A 90 -4.09 -24.66 -9.67
N GLN A 91 -4.10 -25.28 -10.85
CA GLN A 91 -2.95 -25.31 -11.78
C GLN A 91 -2.78 -24.01 -12.59
N GLN A 92 -3.76 -23.12 -12.65
CA GLN A 92 -3.64 -21.86 -13.41
C GLN A 92 -3.14 -20.66 -12.57
N TRP A 93 -3.02 -20.84 -11.25
CA TRP A 93 -2.49 -19.83 -10.32
C TRP A 93 -0.98 -19.62 -10.46
N GLY A 94 -0.29 -20.50 -11.20
CA GLY A 94 1.12 -20.35 -11.59
C GLY A 94 1.36 -19.50 -12.85
N SER A 95 0.30 -19.02 -13.54
CA SER A 95 0.49 -18.11 -14.67
C SER A 95 0.63 -16.66 -14.16
N PRO A 96 1.74 -15.95 -14.45
CA PRO A 96 1.95 -14.55 -14.10
C PRO A 96 0.91 -13.57 -14.69
N GLU A 97 -0.03 -14.06 -15.50
CA GLU A 97 -0.90 -13.21 -16.30
C GLU A 97 -2.30 -12.97 -15.71
N HIS A 98 -2.77 -13.75 -14.74
CA HIS A 98 -4.15 -13.65 -14.25
C HIS A 98 -4.39 -12.57 -13.19
N TRP A 99 -3.33 -12.06 -12.56
CA TRP A 99 -3.39 -10.89 -11.66
C TRP A 99 -3.02 -9.60 -12.37
N LYS A 100 -2.84 -9.61 -13.71
CA LYS A 100 -2.82 -8.40 -14.52
C LYS A 100 -4.18 -7.73 -14.33
N LEU A 101 -4.29 -6.96 -13.25
CA LEU A 101 -5.19 -5.82 -13.16
C LEU A 101 -5.08 -5.14 -14.53
N PRO A 102 -6.20 -4.81 -15.19
CA PRO A 102 -6.11 -4.06 -16.43
C PRO A 102 -5.12 -2.93 -16.17
N ALA A 103 -4.13 -2.75 -17.04
CA ALA A 103 -3.09 -1.72 -16.96
C ALA A 103 -3.66 -0.28 -16.98
N THR A 104 -4.96 -0.14 -16.74
CA THR A 104 -5.71 1.07 -16.55
C THR A 104 -5.44 1.62 -15.16
N ASN A 105 -4.62 2.66 -15.13
CA ASN A 105 -4.39 3.59 -14.03
C ASN A 105 -3.62 2.99 -12.84
N VAL A 106 -2.30 2.94 -12.97
CA VAL A 106 -1.40 3.23 -11.84
C VAL A 106 -1.94 4.52 -11.22
N GLY A 107 -2.64 4.37 -10.10
CA GLY A 107 -3.54 5.39 -9.56
C GLY A 107 -2.79 6.70 -9.36
N HIS A 108 -3.01 7.65 -10.26
CA HIS A 108 -2.54 8.98 -10.05
C HIS A 108 -3.25 9.53 -8.82
N TRP A 109 -2.51 9.67 -7.74
CA TRP A 109 -3.02 10.19 -6.48
C TRP A 109 -3.61 11.58 -6.72
N ALA A 110 -4.91 11.77 -6.46
CA ALA A 110 -5.60 13.02 -6.76
C ALA A 110 -4.81 14.24 -6.27
N GLU A 111 -4.32 14.21 -5.04
CA GLU A 111 -3.54 15.29 -4.44
C GLU A 111 -2.27 15.63 -5.23
N VAL A 112 -1.61 14.62 -5.81
CA VAL A 112 -0.46 14.82 -6.70
C VAL A 112 -0.93 15.44 -8.01
N VAL A 113 -1.93 14.87 -8.69
CA VAL A 113 -2.48 15.40 -9.95
C VAL A 113 -2.91 16.85 -9.81
N LEU A 114 -3.71 17.14 -8.77
CA LEU A 114 -4.22 18.46 -8.45
C LEU A 114 -3.07 19.45 -8.25
N SER A 115 -1.98 19.04 -7.60
CA SER A 115 -0.80 19.88 -7.41
C SER A 115 0.01 20.17 -8.69
N HIS A 116 -0.29 19.47 -9.79
CA HIS A 116 0.37 19.65 -11.09
C HIS A 116 -0.46 20.42 -12.12
N VAL A 117 -1.75 20.71 -11.86
CA VAL A 117 -2.64 21.43 -12.79
C VAL A 117 -2.16 22.87 -13.06
N CYS A 118 -2.08 23.70 -12.03
CA CYS A 118 -1.60 25.07 -12.14
C CYS A 118 -1.02 25.56 -10.80
N ARG A 119 -0.40 26.76 -10.78
CA ARG A 119 0.20 27.32 -9.56
C ARG A 119 -0.83 27.51 -8.43
N LYS A 120 -2.03 28.01 -8.74
CA LYS A 120 -3.11 28.21 -7.75
C LYS A 120 -3.52 26.87 -7.12
N TRP A 121 -3.77 25.86 -7.94
CA TRP A 121 -4.16 24.52 -7.47
C TRP A 121 -3.06 23.85 -6.65
N ARG A 122 -1.79 24.03 -7.04
CA ARG A 122 -0.65 23.57 -6.25
C ARG A 122 -0.63 24.15 -4.85
N VAL A 123 -0.78 25.47 -4.74
CA VAL A 123 -0.80 26.15 -3.43
C VAL A 123 -1.92 25.60 -2.57
N ILE A 124 -3.14 25.51 -3.12
CA ILE A 124 -4.31 25.00 -2.39
C ILE A 124 -4.11 23.54 -1.97
N ALA A 125 -3.70 22.65 -2.89
CA ALA A 125 -3.50 21.24 -2.60
C ALA A 125 -2.42 21.01 -1.53
N LEU A 126 -1.32 21.78 -1.57
CA LEU A 126 -0.27 21.71 -0.54
C LEU A 126 -0.71 22.28 0.81
N GLN A 127 -1.63 23.24 0.81
CA GLN A 127 -2.18 23.87 2.02
C GLN A 127 -3.43 23.17 2.57
N THR A 128 -3.86 22.05 1.98
CA THR A 128 -5.05 21.30 2.40
C THR A 128 -4.62 19.97 3.02
N PRO A 129 -4.37 19.88 4.34
CA PRO A 129 -3.76 18.71 4.98
C PRO A 129 -4.59 17.42 4.87
N SER A 130 -5.92 17.53 4.79
CA SER A 130 -6.85 16.39 4.64
C SER A 130 -6.55 15.55 3.39
N LEU A 131 -6.07 16.16 2.32
CA LEU A 131 -5.66 15.47 1.07
C LEU A 131 -4.43 14.57 1.27
N TRP A 132 -3.62 14.85 2.28
CA TRP A 132 -2.39 14.11 2.59
C TRP A 132 -2.61 13.08 3.71
N GLY A 133 -3.83 13.00 4.24
CA GLY A 133 -4.21 12.05 5.30
C GLY A 133 -4.44 10.62 4.77
N VAL A 134 -4.45 10.41 3.46
CA VAL A 134 -4.64 9.08 2.86
C VAL A 134 -3.40 8.64 2.12
N PHE A 135 -2.88 7.47 2.47
CA PHE A 135 -1.67 6.92 1.88
C PHE A 135 -1.89 5.46 1.51
N SER A 136 -1.47 5.06 0.31
CA SER A 136 -1.40 3.66 -0.10
C SER A 136 -0.08 3.38 -0.78
N THR A 137 0.53 2.22 -0.55
CA THR A 137 1.75 1.83 -1.28
C THR A 137 1.46 1.62 -2.76
N SER A 138 2.43 1.96 -3.62
CA SER A 138 2.39 1.64 -5.06
C SER A 138 2.78 0.18 -5.32
N GLN A 139 2.61 -0.28 -6.56
CA GLN A 139 3.08 -1.61 -6.98
C GLN A 139 4.61 -1.71 -6.96
N ASP A 140 5.32 -0.59 -7.10
CA ASP A 140 6.79 -0.55 -7.08
C ASP A 140 7.37 -0.93 -5.71
N ALA A 141 6.54 -0.90 -4.66
CA ALA A 141 6.86 -1.39 -3.31
C ALA A 141 7.20 -2.90 -3.25
N ALA A 142 7.16 -3.62 -4.38
CA ALA A 142 7.65 -4.99 -4.49
C ALA A 142 9.18 -5.12 -4.38
N TRP A 143 9.91 -4.00 -4.51
CA TRP A 143 11.38 -3.98 -4.54
C TRP A 143 11.97 -3.08 -3.45
N ASN A 144 13.24 -3.30 -3.08
CA ASN A 144 13.95 -2.49 -2.08
C ASN A 144 13.95 -1.00 -2.41
N ALA A 145 14.29 -0.63 -3.66
CA ALA A 145 14.28 0.75 -4.11
C ALA A 145 12.88 1.38 -4.03
N GLY A 146 11.84 0.60 -4.35
CA GLY A 146 10.45 1.01 -4.22
C GLY A 146 10.07 1.29 -2.78
N ILE A 147 10.40 0.41 -1.83
CA ILE A 147 10.14 0.65 -0.40
C ILE A 147 10.86 1.90 0.11
N ILE A 148 12.10 2.16 -0.33
CA ILE A 148 12.82 3.38 0.03
C ILE A 148 12.08 4.63 -0.49
N SER A 149 11.59 4.58 -1.73
CA SER A 149 10.78 5.66 -2.31
C SER A 149 9.46 5.87 -1.54
N GLU A 150 8.74 4.79 -1.24
CA GLU A 150 7.52 4.80 -0.45
C GLU A 150 7.73 5.32 0.96
N THR A 151 8.88 5.02 1.58
CA THR A 151 9.26 5.53 2.90
C THR A 151 9.41 7.05 2.87
N LYS A 152 10.09 7.60 1.86
CA LYS A 152 10.23 9.06 1.66
C LYS A 152 8.88 9.72 1.39
N ARG A 153 8.03 9.07 0.59
CA ARG A 153 6.67 9.54 0.29
C ARG A 153 5.81 9.57 1.54
N LEU A 154 5.79 8.49 2.32
CA LEU A 154 5.05 8.40 3.58
C LEU A 154 5.45 9.53 4.54
N ARG A 155 6.76 9.80 4.72
CA ARG A 155 7.21 10.94 5.54
C ARG A 155 6.63 12.27 5.08
N THR A 156 6.56 12.49 3.77
CA THR A 156 5.97 13.70 3.19
C THR A 156 4.47 13.79 3.51
N TYR A 157 3.73 12.69 3.41
CA TYR A 157 2.29 12.63 3.72
C TYR A 157 2.04 12.86 5.22
N LEU A 158 2.81 12.21 6.09
CA LEU A 158 2.73 12.37 7.53
C LEU A 158 2.99 13.81 7.97
N TRP A 159 3.99 14.47 7.35
CA TRP A 159 4.29 15.88 7.60
C TRP A 159 3.17 16.80 7.10
N ARG A 160 2.72 16.65 5.85
CA ARG A 160 1.69 17.52 5.25
C ARG A 160 0.31 17.35 5.87
N SER A 161 -0.04 16.15 6.31
CA SER A 161 -1.32 15.88 6.97
C SER A 161 -1.42 16.50 8.37
N GLY A 162 -0.31 16.93 8.97
CA GLY A 162 -0.31 17.68 10.23
C GLY A 162 -0.95 16.88 11.38
N LYS A 163 -2.13 17.32 11.84
CA LYS A 163 -2.91 16.65 12.90
C LYS A 163 -4.14 15.88 12.39
N HIS A 164 -4.35 15.84 11.08
CA HIS A 164 -5.51 15.18 10.49
C HIS A 164 -5.43 13.66 10.66
N ASP A 165 -6.62 13.04 10.62
CA ASP A 165 -6.75 11.59 10.69
C ASP A 165 -6.07 10.90 9.50
N LEU A 166 -5.52 9.71 9.76
CA LEU A 166 -4.76 8.94 8.78
C LEU A 166 -5.53 7.71 8.31
N LYS A 167 -5.58 7.51 6.99
CA LYS A 167 -6.05 6.29 6.34
C LYS A 167 -4.88 5.66 5.58
N LEU A 168 -4.32 4.59 6.14
CA LEU A 168 -3.09 3.98 5.65
C LEU A 168 -3.37 2.60 5.06
N TYR A 169 -2.92 2.38 3.84
CA TYR A 169 -3.13 1.15 3.07
C TYR A 169 -1.79 0.58 2.59
N PHE A 170 -1.21 -0.31 3.38
CA PHE A 170 0.04 -0.98 3.04
C PHE A 170 -0.24 -2.30 2.32
N ARG A 171 0.25 -2.41 1.10
CA ARG A 171 0.22 -3.64 0.31
C ARG A 171 1.64 -3.97 -0.13
N PHE A 172 2.21 -4.99 0.48
CA PHE A 172 3.52 -5.52 0.14
C PHE A 172 3.32 -6.86 -0.58
N ARG A 173 3.75 -6.93 -1.83
CA ARG A 173 3.82 -8.17 -2.59
C ARG A 173 5.25 -8.31 -3.05
N ARG A 174 5.94 -9.29 -2.47
CA ARG A 174 7.26 -9.62 -2.96
C ARG A 174 7.10 -10.38 -4.27
N VAL A 175 7.71 -9.89 -5.35
CA VAL A 175 7.81 -10.67 -6.59
C VAL A 175 8.67 -11.88 -6.28
N ALA A 176 8.20 -13.08 -6.64
CA ALA A 176 8.90 -14.33 -6.40
C ALA A 176 10.24 -14.33 -7.15
N GLN A 177 11.27 -13.80 -6.51
CA GLN A 177 12.65 -14.01 -6.89
C GLN A 177 13.21 -15.11 -5.99
N PRO A 178 14.15 -15.93 -6.51
CA PRO A 178 14.85 -16.89 -5.68
C PRO A 178 15.43 -16.15 -4.47
N PRO A 179 15.34 -16.74 -3.26
CA PRO A 179 15.86 -16.10 -2.08
C PRO A 179 17.36 -15.83 -2.28
N THR A 180 17.72 -14.55 -2.25
CA THR A 180 19.10 -14.10 -2.25
C THR A 180 19.47 -13.68 -0.84
N GLU A 181 20.76 -13.53 -0.52
CA GLU A 181 21.17 -12.97 0.79
C GLU A 181 20.56 -11.57 1.06
N ALA A 182 20.09 -10.87 0.01
CA ALA A 182 19.41 -9.58 0.11
C ALA A 182 17.96 -9.64 0.67
N ASP A 183 17.42 -10.84 0.92
CA ASP A 183 16.05 -11.07 1.38
C ASP A 183 15.73 -10.44 2.74
N GLY A 184 16.69 -10.45 3.66
CA GLY A 184 16.55 -9.82 4.98
C GLY A 184 16.40 -8.30 4.87
N THR A 185 16.98 -7.69 3.83
CA THR A 185 16.95 -6.23 3.62
C THR A 185 15.54 -5.74 3.30
N PHE A 186 14.78 -6.48 2.48
CA PHE A 186 13.43 -6.06 2.09
C PHE A 186 12.50 -5.90 3.29
N TRP A 187 12.39 -6.94 4.12
CA TRP A 187 11.52 -6.91 5.29
C TRP A 187 12.01 -5.95 6.37
N THR A 188 13.33 -5.73 6.46
CA THR A 188 13.89 -4.66 7.31
C THR A 188 13.43 -3.28 6.86
N LEU A 189 13.40 -3.02 5.55
CA LEU A 189 12.88 -1.76 5.00
C LEU A 189 11.36 -1.62 5.22
N VAL A 190 10.58 -2.68 5.01
CA VAL A 190 9.13 -2.70 5.30
C VAL A 190 8.87 -2.38 6.77
N LYS A 191 9.63 -3.01 7.69
CA LYS A 191 9.56 -2.74 9.12
C LYS A 191 9.90 -1.28 9.45
N GLY A 192 10.93 -0.71 8.80
CA GLY A 192 11.27 0.71 8.92
C GLY A 192 10.12 1.64 8.51
N LEU A 193 9.47 1.34 7.39
CA LEU A 193 8.30 2.07 6.91
C LEU A 193 7.10 1.96 7.86
N LEU A 194 6.83 0.75 8.39
CA LEU A 194 5.76 0.54 9.38
C LEU A 194 6.04 1.26 10.70
N ASN A 195 7.29 1.28 11.17
CA ASN A 195 7.66 2.04 12.37
C ASN A 195 7.39 3.53 12.21
N LEU A 196 7.59 4.10 11.01
CA LEU A 196 7.20 5.50 10.75
C LEU A 196 5.69 5.69 10.86
N ALA A 197 4.89 4.78 10.31
CA ALA A 197 3.44 4.83 10.44
C ALA A 197 3.00 4.72 11.91
N LEU A 198 3.59 3.79 12.66
CA LEU A 198 3.28 3.52 14.07
C LEU A 198 3.58 4.70 14.99
N GLY A 199 4.54 5.56 14.62
CA GLY A 199 4.80 6.82 15.31
C GLY A 199 3.65 7.84 15.25
N HIS A 200 2.60 7.55 14.47
CA HIS A 200 1.39 8.37 14.33
C HIS A 200 0.09 7.58 14.58
N ILE A 201 0.18 6.47 15.32
CA ILE A 201 -0.96 5.56 15.56
C ILE A 201 -2.15 6.23 16.23
N GLU A 202 -1.92 7.30 17.00
CA GLU A 202 -2.98 8.08 17.66
C GLU A 202 -3.92 8.78 16.67
N ARG A 203 -3.44 8.99 15.44
CA ARG A 203 -4.19 9.61 14.33
C ARG A 203 -4.80 8.59 13.39
N TRP A 204 -4.53 7.30 13.57
CA TRP A 204 -5.02 6.28 12.65
C TRP A 204 -6.54 6.18 12.74
N LYS A 205 -7.19 6.42 11.60
CA LYS A 205 -8.62 6.18 11.41
C LYS A 205 -8.84 4.85 10.71
N HIS A 206 -8.13 4.61 9.60
CA HIS A 206 -8.14 3.33 8.91
C HIS A 206 -6.72 2.81 8.77
N PHE A 207 -6.51 1.53 9.06
CA PHE A 207 -5.23 0.86 8.83
C PHE A 207 -5.47 -0.47 8.11
N THR A 208 -4.81 -0.63 6.97
CA THR A 208 -4.77 -1.88 6.22
C THR A 208 -3.32 -2.30 6.01
N LEU A 209 -2.99 -3.54 6.37
CA LEU A 209 -1.72 -4.19 6.06
C LEU A 209 -2.00 -5.51 5.35
N PHE A 210 -1.54 -5.61 4.10
CA PHE A 210 -1.58 -6.81 3.29
C PHE A 210 -0.15 -7.17 2.89
N ALA A 211 0.39 -8.23 3.48
CA ALA A 211 1.74 -8.69 3.24
C ALA A 211 1.78 -10.21 3.12
N PRO A 212 1.16 -10.80 2.09
CA PRO A 212 1.21 -12.25 1.87
C PRO A 212 2.66 -12.64 1.54
N GLY A 213 3.14 -13.69 2.19
CA GLY A 213 4.47 -14.20 1.91
C GLY A 213 4.78 -15.44 2.74
N GLN A 214 5.65 -16.28 2.21
CA GLN A 214 6.18 -17.44 2.93
C GLN A 214 7.49 -17.11 3.66
N ASP A 215 7.98 -15.87 3.54
CA ASP A 215 9.27 -15.44 4.06
C ASP A 215 9.24 -15.29 5.58
N SER A 216 10.34 -15.66 6.23
CA SER A 216 10.53 -15.45 7.67
C SER A 216 10.38 -13.98 8.08
N GLY A 217 10.71 -13.03 7.20
CA GLY A 217 10.61 -11.60 7.48
C GLY A 217 9.18 -11.07 7.67
N VAL A 218 8.15 -11.78 7.16
CA VAL A 218 6.74 -11.45 7.46
C VAL A 218 6.47 -11.56 8.95
N TRP A 219 7.11 -12.51 9.64
CA TRP A 219 6.97 -12.67 11.09
C TRP A 219 7.54 -11.50 11.87
N ASP A 220 8.67 -10.94 11.41
CA ASP A 220 9.24 -9.76 12.06
C ASP A 220 8.31 -8.55 11.94
N VAL A 221 7.64 -8.40 10.80
CA VAL A 221 6.60 -7.39 10.60
C VAL A 221 5.41 -7.63 11.54
N ALA A 222 4.89 -8.86 11.59
CA ALA A 222 3.78 -9.25 12.45
C ALA A 222 4.08 -8.96 13.93
N LEU A 223 5.28 -9.35 14.37
CA LEU A 223 5.75 -9.20 15.74
C LEU A 223 5.98 -7.73 16.10
N THR A 224 6.49 -6.93 15.16
CA THR A 224 6.66 -5.48 15.33
C THR A 224 5.30 -4.81 15.53
N LEU A 225 4.33 -5.11 14.66
CA LEU A 225 2.97 -4.57 14.75
C LEU A 225 2.30 -4.98 16.06
N ARG A 226 2.38 -6.27 16.44
CA ARG A 226 1.84 -6.78 17.72
C ARG A 226 2.41 -6.02 18.92
N ARG A 227 3.74 -5.93 19.01
CA ARG A 227 4.42 -5.27 20.14
C ARG A 227 4.03 -3.79 20.23
N ALA A 228 3.93 -3.11 19.09
CA ALA A 228 3.53 -1.72 19.05
C ALA A 228 2.06 -1.54 19.47
N MET A 229 1.14 -2.33 18.91
CA MET A 229 -0.29 -2.24 19.24
C MET A 229 -0.61 -2.69 20.66
N ALA A 230 0.21 -3.53 21.29
CA ALA A 230 0.06 -3.84 22.71
C ALA A 230 0.32 -2.62 23.61
N ARG A 231 1.28 -1.77 23.24
CA ARG A 231 1.74 -0.64 24.06
C ARG A 231 1.06 0.69 23.71
N LEU A 232 0.73 0.87 22.43
CA LEU A 232 0.23 2.13 21.90
C LEU A 232 -1.29 2.14 21.83
N ARG A 233 -1.85 3.36 21.84
CA ARG A 233 -3.30 3.59 21.74
C ARG A 233 -3.65 4.15 20.35
N ALA A 234 -4.71 3.62 19.77
CA ALA A 234 -5.25 4.07 18.49
C ALA A 234 -6.70 4.56 18.68
N PRO A 235 -6.94 5.65 19.45
CA PRO A 235 -8.28 6.03 19.90
C PRO A 235 -9.26 6.34 18.76
N LYS A 236 -8.74 6.74 17.59
CA LYS A 236 -9.53 7.07 16.40
C LYS A 236 -9.72 5.91 15.43
N LEU A 237 -9.19 4.73 15.74
CA LEU A 237 -9.17 3.61 14.81
C LEU A 237 -10.58 3.03 14.63
N GLU A 238 -11.14 3.24 13.44
CA GLU A 238 -12.47 2.76 13.05
C GLU A 238 -12.37 1.48 12.19
N ARG A 239 -11.28 1.30 11.45
CA ARG A 239 -11.08 0.14 10.56
C ARG A 239 -9.67 -0.43 10.70
N LEU A 240 -9.59 -1.73 10.97
CA LEU A 240 -8.36 -2.49 11.05
C LEU A 240 -8.44 -3.73 10.15
N ILE A 241 -7.54 -3.80 9.16
CA ILE A 241 -7.41 -4.95 8.27
C ILE A 241 -5.95 -5.41 8.30
N VAL A 242 -5.69 -6.64 8.74
CA VAL A 242 -4.33 -7.20 8.76
C VAL A 242 -4.36 -8.61 8.19
N MET A 243 -3.62 -8.78 7.10
CA MET A 243 -3.56 -9.99 6.28
C MET A 243 -2.09 -10.28 5.98
N LEU A 244 -1.50 -11.25 6.65
CA LEU A 244 -0.10 -11.65 6.58
C LEU A 244 0.10 -13.02 5.90
N SER A 245 -0.99 -13.77 5.69
CA SER A 245 -1.15 -15.08 5.06
C SER A 245 0.12 -15.94 5.10
N PRO A 246 0.33 -16.76 6.15
CA PRO A 246 1.44 -17.70 6.15
C PRO A 246 1.13 -18.89 5.23
N SER A 247 2.18 -19.54 4.75
CA SER A 247 2.07 -20.93 4.30
C SER A 247 1.89 -21.87 5.50
N THR A 248 1.26 -23.02 5.24
CA THR A 248 0.99 -24.12 6.18
C THR A 248 2.19 -24.57 7.03
N LEU A 249 3.43 -24.28 6.58
CA LEU A 249 4.68 -24.68 7.24
C LEU A 249 4.99 -23.92 8.53
N ALA A 250 4.47 -22.71 8.73
CA ALA A 250 4.79 -21.91 9.92
C ALA A 250 3.95 -22.26 11.16
N MET A 251 2.98 -23.16 11.00
CA MET A 251 2.00 -23.52 12.03
C MET A 251 2.60 -24.22 13.25
N GLY A 252 3.73 -24.92 13.09
CA GLY A 252 4.37 -25.65 14.18
C GLY A 252 4.97 -24.78 15.28
N ARG A 253 5.16 -23.47 15.03
CA ARG A 253 5.71 -22.51 16.02
C ARG A 253 4.66 -21.60 16.66
N LEU A 254 3.38 -21.75 16.31
CA LEU A 254 2.27 -20.98 16.88
C LEU A 254 1.56 -21.77 17.98
N THR A 255 2.30 -22.55 18.78
CA THR A 255 1.76 -22.97 20.07
C THR A 255 1.46 -21.70 20.85
N ILE A 256 0.17 -21.52 21.15
CA ILE A 256 -0.35 -20.46 22.01
C ILE A 256 0.21 -20.78 23.40
N GLU A 257 1.46 -20.41 23.65
CA GLU A 257 2.08 -20.61 24.94
C GLU A 257 1.47 -19.61 25.93
N GLY A 258 0.44 -20.08 26.63
CA GLY A 258 0.09 -19.64 27.98
C GLY A 258 -0.76 -18.37 28.14
N GLY A 259 -0.90 -17.52 27.12
CA GLY A 259 -1.78 -16.34 27.18
C GLY A 259 -3.14 -16.62 26.54
N GLY A 260 -4.20 -16.71 27.33
CA GLY A 260 -5.58 -16.81 26.84
C GLY A 260 -5.98 -15.66 25.89
N TRP A 261 -7.26 -15.59 25.53
CA TRP A 261 -7.81 -14.48 24.74
C TRP A 261 -7.65 -13.09 25.42
N ASP A 262 -7.17 -13.07 26.66
CA ASP A 262 -7.09 -11.91 27.54
C ASP A 262 -5.97 -10.92 27.18
N ALA A 263 -4.99 -11.32 26.34
CA ALA A 263 -3.96 -10.41 25.82
C ALA A 263 -4.54 -9.52 24.69
N GLN A 264 -5.41 -8.58 25.07
CA GLN A 264 -6.02 -7.64 24.13
C GLN A 264 -5.01 -6.56 23.72
N VAL A 265 -4.89 -6.31 22.40
CA VAL A 265 -4.09 -5.20 21.86
C VAL A 265 -4.94 -3.93 21.81
N LEU A 266 -4.31 -2.75 21.68
CA LEU A 266 -4.94 -1.42 21.60
C LEU A 266 -5.60 -0.90 22.88
N LEU A 267 -5.45 -1.58 24.01
CA LEU A 267 -5.86 -1.06 25.33
C LEU A 267 -4.80 -0.14 25.97
N GLY A 268 -3.56 -0.22 25.51
CA GLY A 268 -2.37 0.40 26.13
C GLY A 268 -1.99 -0.28 27.46
N ASP A 269 -0.77 -0.05 27.93
CA ASP A 269 -0.13 -0.73 29.08
C ASP A 269 -0.79 -0.47 30.47
N GLY A 270 -2.02 0.01 30.54
CA GLY A 270 -2.64 0.40 31.82
C GLY A 270 -4.15 0.26 31.82
N GLY A 271 -4.64 -0.92 32.20
CA GLY A 271 -6.06 -1.22 32.44
C GLY A 271 -6.68 -0.50 33.65
N GLN A 272 -6.35 0.78 33.90
CA GLN A 272 -6.84 1.52 35.07
C GLN A 272 -7.44 2.90 34.81
N SER A 273 -7.52 3.40 33.57
CA SER A 273 -8.30 4.62 33.33
C SER A 273 -9.77 4.28 33.04
N LEU A 274 -10.67 4.67 33.95
CA LEU A 274 -12.12 4.47 33.86
C LEU A 274 -12.81 5.16 32.65
N ALA A 275 -12.10 6.02 31.92
CA ALA A 275 -12.61 6.64 30.70
C ALA A 275 -12.21 5.77 29.48
N ASP A 276 -13.16 4.94 29.06
CA ASP A 276 -13.17 4.00 27.93
C ASP A 276 -11.89 3.98 27.04
N PRO A 277 -10.90 3.11 27.35
CA PRO A 277 -9.67 2.99 26.56
C PRO A 277 -9.87 2.26 25.23
N CYS A 278 -11.09 1.82 24.92
CA CYS A 278 -11.38 1.01 23.75
C CYS A 278 -11.50 1.90 22.50
N PRO A 279 -10.77 1.62 21.41
CA PRO A 279 -11.03 2.28 20.14
C PRO A 279 -12.45 1.96 19.65
N PHE A 280 -13.09 2.91 18.96
CA PHE A 280 -14.38 2.72 18.27
C PHE A 280 -14.20 1.93 16.97
N LEU A 281 -13.63 0.73 17.09
CA LEU A 281 -13.33 -0.15 15.97
C LEU A 281 -14.63 -0.75 15.42
N LYS A 282 -15.03 -0.30 14.22
CA LYS A 282 -16.25 -0.74 13.53
C LYS A 282 -16.01 -1.94 12.62
N HIS A 283 -14.89 -1.92 11.89
CA HIS A 283 -14.55 -2.95 10.92
C HIS A 283 -13.24 -3.64 11.29
N LEU A 284 -13.29 -4.96 11.46
CA LEU A 284 -12.13 -5.79 11.73
C LEU A 284 -12.04 -6.93 10.71
N LYS A 285 -10.94 -6.97 9.96
CA LYS A 285 -10.59 -8.12 9.13
C LYS A 285 -9.21 -8.64 9.50
N LEU A 286 -9.15 -9.89 9.92
CA LEU A 286 -7.91 -10.56 10.28
C LEU A 286 -7.84 -11.91 9.59
N ASP A 287 -6.65 -12.30 9.15
CA ASP A 287 -6.40 -13.69 8.83
C ASP A 287 -5.98 -14.50 10.06
N ARG A 288 -5.84 -15.81 9.88
CA ARG A 288 -5.43 -16.74 10.93
C ARG A 288 -4.17 -16.29 11.69
N VAL A 289 -3.17 -15.72 11.02
CA VAL A 289 -1.91 -15.30 11.67
C VAL A 289 -2.06 -14.02 12.44
N SER A 290 -2.74 -13.06 11.82
CA SER A 290 -3.01 -11.78 12.42
C SER A 290 -3.86 -11.97 13.67
N LEU A 291 -4.80 -12.92 13.68
CA LEU A 291 -5.64 -13.26 14.84
C LEU A 291 -4.85 -13.80 16.04
N VAL A 292 -3.70 -14.46 15.82
CA VAL A 292 -2.84 -14.92 16.93
C VAL A 292 -2.18 -13.73 17.63
N GLY A 293 -1.79 -12.70 16.88
CA GLY A 293 -1.04 -11.56 17.40
C GLY A 293 -1.86 -10.32 17.70
N LEU A 294 -3.01 -10.15 17.07
CA LEU A 294 -3.81 -8.92 17.10
C LEU A 294 -5.25 -9.27 17.49
N ARG A 295 -5.55 -9.12 18.77
CA ARG A 295 -6.88 -9.33 19.34
C ARG A 295 -7.38 -8.02 19.93
N PRO A 296 -7.91 -7.09 19.12
CA PRO A 296 -8.46 -5.85 19.65
C PRO A 296 -9.76 -6.16 20.43
N PRO A 297 -10.23 -5.25 21.30
CA PRO A 297 -11.52 -5.40 21.94
C PRO A 297 -12.64 -5.36 20.89
N LEU A 298 -13.66 -6.21 21.06
CA LEU A 298 -14.73 -6.36 20.07
C LEU A 298 -15.98 -5.51 20.36
N ARG A 299 -15.93 -4.62 21.37
CA ARG A 299 -17.10 -3.91 21.93
C ARG A 299 -17.92 -3.11 20.90
N HIS A 300 -17.27 -2.56 19.88
CA HIS A 300 -17.89 -1.65 18.90
C HIS A 300 -17.89 -2.19 17.47
N ILE A 301 -17.51 -3.46 17.28
CA ILE A 301 -17.39 -4.04 15.94
C ILE A 301 -18.76 -4.28 15.35
N THR A 302 -19.00 -3.70 14.18
CA THR A 302 -20.21 -3.92 13.37
C THR A 302 -19.95 -4.90 12.23
N GLU A 303 -18.69 -5.05 11.81
CA GLU A 303 -18.28 -5.97 10.77
C GLU A 303 -17.01 -6.73 11.16
N LEU A 304 -17.13 -8.04 11.33
CA LEU A 304 -16.04 -8.95 11.66
C LEU A 304 -15.83 -9.95 10.53
N ILE A 305 -14.63 -9.96 9.94
CA ILE A 305 -14.24 -10.90 8.90
C ILE A 305 -13.00 -11.66 9.37
N LEU A 306 -13.15 -12.97 9.56
CA LEU A 306 -12.04 -13.87 9.87
C LEU A 306 -11.73 -14.70 8.64
N ASP A 307 -10.55 -14.47 8.06
CA ASP A 307 -10.10 -15.16 6.86
C ASP A 307 -9.16 -16.30 7.25
N TYR A 308 -9.61 -17.54 7.06
CA TYR A 308 -8.81 -18.71 7.42
C TYR A 308 -7.71 -19.02 6.39
N GLY A 309 -7.56 -18.17 5.37
CA GLY A 309 -6.78 -18.47 4.18
C GLY A 309 -7.53 -19.53 3.36
N SER A 310 -7.57 -19.37 2.05
CA SER A 310 -7.96 -20.48 1.18
C SER A 310 -6.99 -21.62 1.47
N HIS A 311 -7.48 -22.66 2.15
CA HIS A 311 -6.86 -23.96 2.12
C HIS A 311 -6.72 -24.27 0.63
N LEU A 312 -5.52 -24.09 0.09
CA LEU A 312 -5.09 -24.78 -1.11
C LEU A 312 -5.02 -26.25 -0.70
N SER A 313 -6.18 -26.87 -0.50
CA SER A 313 -6.32 -28.29 -0.66
C SER A 313 -5.93 -28.52 -2.10
N THR A 314 -4.65 -28.82 -2.32
CA THR A 314 -4.27 -29.65 -3.46
C THR A 314 -5.28 -30.79 -3.48
N PRO A 315 -6.04 -31.00 -4.56
CA PRO A 315 -6.92 -32.15 -4.65
C PRO A 315 -6.02 -33.37 -4.50
N THR A 316 -6.07 -34.00 -3.34
CA THR A 316 -5.40 -35.26 -3.09
C THR A 316 -6.02 -36.23 -4.07
N ARG A 317 -5.33 -36.53 -5.17
CA ARG A 317 -5.68 -37.65 -6.02
C ARG A 317 -5.46 -38.89 -5.15
N HIS A 318 -6.53 -39.37 -4.54
CA HIS A 318 -6.60 -40.75 -4.09
C HIS A 318 -6.47 -41.61 -5.35
N PHE A 319 -5.33 -42.28 -5.48
CA PHE A 319 -5.20 -43.46 -6.32
C PHE A 319 -5.87 -44.63 -5.63
#